data_AF-A0A093HJH7-F1
#
_entry.id   AF-A0A093HJH7-F1
#
_cell.length_a   1.000
_cell.length_b   1.000
_cell.length_c   1.000
_cell.angle_alpha   90.00
_cell.angle_beta   90.00
_cell.angle_gamma   90.00
#
_symmetry.space_group_name_H-M   'P 1'
#
loop_
_entity.id
_entity.type
_entity.pdbx_description
1 polymer ?
#
loop_
_entity_poly.entity_id
_entity_poly.type
_entity_poly.pdbx_seq_one_letter_code
_entity_poly.pdbx_strand_id
1 'polypeptide(L)'
;PVHMVARKPMSWHDNIEEPADAKFLNLIHHAALEPTKKYSEPQTESQEIGWNTTPLIHVDRTDCRLHFPRRSTEITRYMAA
;
A
#
# COMPACT_ATOMS: atom_id res chain seq x y z
N PRO A 1 -47.16 -1.32 -26.83
CA PRO A 1 -45.74 -1.75 -26.88
C PRO A 1 -45.04 -1.46 -25.54
N VAL A 2 -44.58 -2.50 -24.84
CA VAL A 2 -43.86 -2.33 -23.57
C VAL A 2 -42.38 -2.13 -23.90
N HIS A 3 -41.83 -0.96 -23.57
CA HIS A 3 -40.41 -0.67 -23.74
C HIS A 3 -39.64 -1.14 -22.51
N MET A 4 -38.68 -2.04 -22.71
CA MET A 4 -37.84 -2.56 -21.63
C MET A 4 -36.72 -1.55 -21.33
N VAL A 5 -36.70 -1.01 -20.12
CA VAL A 5 -35.64 -0.11 -19.65
C VAL A 5 -34.42 -0.94 -19.27
N ALA A 6 -33.23 -0.57 -19.76
CA ALA A 6 -31.98 -1.25 -19.40
C ALA A 6 -31.74 -1.17 -17.88
N ARG A 7 -31.39 -2.30 -17.27
CA ARG A 7 -31.10 -2.36 -15.83
C ARG A 7 -29.86 -1.53 -15.49
N LYS A 8 -29.77 -1.08 -14.23
CA LYS A 8 -28.60 -0.37 -13.73
C LYS A 8 -27.39 -1.31 -13.76
N PRO A 9 -26.28 -0.94 -14.41
CA PRO A 9 -25.06 -1.75 -14.35
C PRO A 9 -24.61 -1.88 -12.89
N MET A 10 -24.11 -3.05 -12.53
CA MET A 10 -23.63 -3.37 -11.16
C MET A 10 -24.70 -3.26 -10.05
N SER A 11 -25.98 -3.44 -10.40
CA SER A 11 -27.06 -3.67 -9.43
C SER A 11 -26.65 -4.79 -8.46
N TRP A 12 -26.60 -4.48 -7.15
CA TRP A 12 -26.19 -5.44 -6.13
C TRP A 12 -27.06 -6.71 -6.12
N HIS A 13 -28.35 -6.57 -6.45
CA HIS A 13 -29.29 -7.69 -6.58
C HIS A 13 -29.04 -8.59 -7.79
N ASP A 14 -28.25 -8.13 -8.76
CA ASP A 14 -27.83 -8.89 -9.94
C ASP A 14 -26.34 -9.30 -9.85
N ASN A 15 -25.67 -9.06 -8.70
CA ASN A 15 -24.27 -9.43 -8.51
C ASN A 15 -24.17 -10.93 -8.27
N ILE A 16 -23.92 -11.68 -9.33
CA ILE A 16 -23.61 -13.11 -9.25
C ILE A 16 -22.17 -13.21 -8.75
N GLU A 17 -21.99 -13.78 -7.55
CA GLU A 17 -20.67 -14.03 -6.96
C GLU A 17 -20.03 -15.21 -7.71
N GLU A 18 -19.46 -14.93 -8.88
CA GLU A 18 -18.65 -15.90 -9.62
C GLU A 18 -17.29 -16.06 -8.93
N PRO A 19 -16.81 -17.30 -8.74
CA PRO A 19 -15.47 -17.52 -8.18
C PRO A 19 -14.45 -16.89 -9.13
N ALA A 20 -13.75 -15.87 -8.64
CA ALA A 20 -12.73 -15.17 -9.43
C ALA A 20 -11.64 -16.16 -9.89
N ASP A 21 -11.23 -16.04 -11.15
CA ASP A 21 -10.16 -16.87 -11.71
C ASP A 21 -8.88 -16.72 -10.88
N ALA A 22 -8.41 -17.84 -10.32
CA ALA A 22 -7.21 -17.90 -9.50
C ALA A 22 -5.98 -17.33 -10.22
N LYS A 23 -5.90 -17.45 -11.56
CA LYS A 23 -4.82 -16.83 -12.34
C LYS A 23 -4.87 -15.31 -12.26
N PHE A 24 -6.06 -14.74 -12.32
CA PHE A 24 -6.27 -13.29 -12.25
C PHE A 24 -5.97 -12.75 -10.85
N LEU A 25 -6.41 -13.47 -9.81
CA LEU A 25 -6.06 -13.15 -8.43
C LEU A 25 -4.54 -13.17 -8.22
N ASN A 26 -3.87 -14.22 -8.70
CA ASN A 26 -2.41 -14.32 -8.62
C ASN A 26 -1.69 -13.17 -9.35
N LEU A 27 -2.23 -12.71 -10.48
CA LEU A 27 -1.67 -11.56 -11.20
C LEU A 27 -1.79 -10.26 -10.40
N ILE A 28 -2.95 -10.03 -9.76
CA ILE A 28 -3.16 -8.86 -8.90
C ILE A 28 -2.22 -8.93 -7.70
N HIS A 29 -2.13 -10.09 -7.03
CA HIS A 29 -1.21 -10.29 -5.91
C HIS A 29 0.24 -10.05 -6.33
N HIS A 30 0.65 -10.60 -7.47
CA HIS A 30 1.97 -10.37 -8.03
C HIS A 30 2.21 -8.89 -8.32
N ALA A 31 1.24 -8.18 -8.91
CA ALA A 31 1.33 -6.75 -9.19
C ALA A 31 1.36 -5.88 -7.91
N ALA A 32 0.87 -6.38 -6.78
CA ALA A 32 0.97 -5.69 -5.49
C ALA A 32 2.30 -5.91 -4.76
N LEU A 33 3.16 -6.84 -5.21
CA LEU A 33 4.46 -7.09 -4.59
C LEU A 33 5.41 -5.88 -4.69
N GLU A 34 6.34 -5.79 -3.76
CA GLU A 34 7.43 -4.81 -3.78
C GLU A 34 8.31 -4.99 -5.03
N PRO A 35 8.88 -3.91 -5.60
CA PRO A 35 9.75 -4.00 -6.78
C PRO A 35 10.90 -4.99 -6.63
N THR A 36 11.53 -5.04 -5.45
CA THR A 36 12.64 -5.94 -5.13
C THR A 36 12.27 -7.42 -5.12
N LYS A 37 10.98 -7.75 -4.99
CA LYS A 37 10.46 -9.13 -5.10
C LYS A 37 10.09 -9.51 -6.52
N LYS A 38 9.92 -8.53 -7.41
CA LYS A 38 9.49 -8.72 -8.81
C LYS A 38 10.66 -8.72 -9.79
N TYR A 39 11.66 -7.88 -9.54
CA TYR A 39 12.75 -7.64 -10.47
C TYR A 39 14.09 -7.87 -9.76
N SER A 40 15.09 -8.35 -10.52
CA SER A 40 16.46 -8.53 -10.02
C SER A 40 17.20 -7.21 -9.83
N GLU A 41 16.79 -6.18 -10.58
CA GLU A 41 17.43 -4.87 -10.61
C GLU A 41 16.36 -3.77 -10.80
N PRO A 42 16.63 -2.53 -10.34
CA PRO A 42 15.69 -1.42 -10.51
C PRO A 42 15.48 -1.13 -12.00
N GLN A 43 14.21 -0.98 -12.38
CA GLN A 43 13.81 -0.72 -13.77
C GLN A 43 13.65 0.77 -14.06
N THR A 44 13.55 1.60 -13.01
CA THR A 44 13.38 3.05 -13.13
C THR A 44 14.21 3.78 -12.07
N GLU A 45 14.56 5.04 -12.35
CA GLU A 45 15.30 5.90 -11.41
C GLU A 45 14.59 6.02 -10.04
N SER A 46 13.25 6.08 -10.04
CA SER A 46 12.49 6.11 -8.78
C SER A 46 12.62 4.83 -7.97
N GLN A 47 12.77 3.68 -8.63
CA GLN A 47 13.02 2.40 -7.94
C GLN A 47 14.44 2.36 -7.36
N GLU A 48 15.44 2.97 -8.02
CA GLU A 48 16.82 3.01 -7.52
C GLU A 48 16.91 3.67 -6.13
N ILE A 49 16.18 4.77 -5.92
CA ILE A 49 16.16 5.49 -4.64
C ILE A 49 15.70 4.58 -3.48
N GLY A 50 14.67 3.76 -3.75
CA GLY A 50 14.06 2.87 -2.75
C GLY A 50 14.58 1.43 -2.80
N TRP A 51 15.59 1.12 -3.61
CA TRP A 51 16.00 -0.26 -3.86
C TRP A 51 16.70 -0.88 -2.63
N ASN A 52 17.60 -0.12 -2.01
CA ASN A 52 18.35 -0.51 -0.82
C ASN A 52 17.87 0.30 0.39
N THR A 53 16.79 -0.14 1.04
CA THR A 53 16.23 0.55 2.22
C THR A 53 16.93 0.23 3.53
N THR A 54 17.78 -0.80 3.55
CA THR A 54 18.53 -1.20 4.74
C THR A 54 19.56 -0.13 5.09
N PRO A 55 19.48 0.49 6.29
CA PRO A 55 20.43 1.52 6.68
C PRO A 55 21.83 0.92 6.87
N LEU A 56 22.87 1.69 6.51
CA LEU A 56 24.27 1.29 6.66
C LEU A 56 24.68 1.07 8.13
N ILE A 57 24.02 1.77 9.05
CA ILE A 57 24.23 1.66 10.49
C ILE A 57 22.95 1.10 11.10
N HIS A 58 23.09 0.12 12.00
CA HIS A 58 21.95 -0.39 12.75
C HIS A 58 21.39 0.71 13.64
N VAL A 59 20.13 1.08 13.41
CA VAL A 59 19.44 2.11 14.20
C VAL A 59 18.71 1.44 15.35
N ASP A 60 19.33 1.46 16.53
CA ASP A 60 18.64 1.09 17.76
C ASP A 60 17.77 2.26 18.24
N ARG A 61 16.44 2.12 18.10
CA ARG A 61 15.48 3.13 18.56
C ARG A 61 15.23 3.07 20.07
N THR A 62 15.78 2.08 20.77
CA THR A 62 15.68 1.95 22.23
C THR A 62 16.85 2.63 22.94
N ASP A 63 17.99 2.81 22.28
CA ASP A 63 19.13 3.52 22.84
C ASP A 63 18.85 5.03 22.94
N CYS A 64 18.53 5.48 24.14
CA CYS A 64 18.26 6.88 24.46
C CYS A 64 19.48 7.80 24.30
N ARG A 65 20.68 7.24 24.12
CA ARG A 65 21.91 8.03 23.84
C ARG A 65 21.98 8.51 22.39
N LEU A 66 21.32 7.83 21.47
CA LEU A 66 21.40 8.09 20.03
C LEU A 66 20.04 8.37 19.39
N HIS A 67 18.94 7.95 20.03
CA HIS A 67 17.59 8.14 19.51
C HIS A 67 16.83 9.27 20.24
N PHE A 68 16.78 10.45 19.61
CA PHE A 68 16.11 11.64 20.13
C PHE A 68 14.89 12.06 19.29
N PRO A 69 13.79 11.27 19.28
CA PRO A 69 12.60 11.63 18.53
C PRO A 69 11.93 12.86 19.15
N ARG A 70 11.34 13.73 18.31
CA ARG A 70 10.47 14.79 18.80
C ARG A 70 9.25 14.17 19.47
N ARG A 71 8.95 14.58 20.71
CA ARG A 71 7.77 14.12 21.46
C ARG A 71 6.86 15.30 21.74
N SER A 72 5.58 15.12 21.46
CA SER A 72 4.55 16.09 21.85
C SER A 72 4.18 15.89 23.33
N THR A 73 4.37 16.91 24.14
CA THR A 73 3.84 16.99 25.51
C THR A 73 2.41 17.54 25.51
N GLU A 74 1.71 17.44 26.65
CA GLU A 74 0.38 18.01 26.83
C GLU A 74 0.34 19.51 26.52
N ILE A 75 1.35 20.25 26.98
CA ILE A 75 1.49 21.69 26.72
C ILE A 75 1.64 21.96 25.23
N THR A 76 2.53 21.24 24.53
CA THR A 76 2.72 21.47 23.09
C THR A 76 1.49 21.11 22.26
N ARG A 77 0.66 20.17 22.74
CA ARG A 77 -0.62 19.84 22.10
C ARG A 77 -1.67 20.90 22.34
N TYR A 78 -1.78 21.41 23.57
CA TYR A 78 -2.70 22.49 23.92
C TYR A 78 -2.43 23.76 23.11
N MET A 79 -1.17 24.16 22.95
CA MET A 79 -0.80 25.38 22.22
C MET A 79 -0.98 25.29 20.70
N ALA A 80 -1.19 24.08 20.15
CA ALA A 80 -1.38 23.86 18.72
C ALA A 80 -2.88 23.74 18.33
N ALA A 81 -3.78 23.70 19.31
CA ALA A 81 -5.23 23.71 19.13
C ALA A 81 -5.75 25.15 19.04
#